data_AF-A0A1Y1LU25-F1
#
_entry.id   AF-A0A1Y1LU25-F1
#
_cell.length_a   1.000
_cell.length_b   1.000
_cell.length_c   1.000
_cell.angle_alpha   90.00
_cell.angle_beta   90.00
_cell.angle_gamma   90.00
#
_symmetry.space_group_name_H-M   'P 1'
#
loop_
_entity.id
_entity.type
_entity.pdbx_description
1 polymer ?
#
loop_
_entity_poly.entity_id
_entity_poly.type
_entity_poly.pdbx_seq_one_letter_code
_entity_poly.pdbx_strand_id
1 'polypeptide(L)'
;MDVEVFKDAVVGEFAKMYGDFDVQTEFDSRASQDQKIASGYEELRSRDWIYGQTPRFTFCTHPFEEDPRHRPELPFDHKIHFEARHGIIERFSIAEQQNFDERQLINSSLHDISNWETQLFQAGLGRKDSYEVGSWMNRILGTEFTQISSPATI
;
A
#
# COMPACT_ATOMS: atom_id res chain seq x y z
N MET A 1 -5.68 31.12 -13.77
CA MET A 1 -4.72 30.92 -14.87
C MET A 1 -5.21 29.71 -15.65
N ASP A 2 -5.33 29.84 -16.96
CA ASP A 2 -5.79 28.77 -17.82
C ASP A 2 -4.66 27.73 -18.02
N VAL A 3 -4.99 26.44 -17.99
CA VAL A 3 -4.01 25.35 -18.13
C VAL A 3 -3.35 25.38 -19.51
N GLU A 4 -4.08 25.77 -20.56
CA GLU A 4 -3.55 25.85 -21.92
C GLU A 4 -2.58 27.03 -22.06
N VAL A 5 -2.91 28.18 -21.47
CA VAL A 5 -1.99 29.33 -21.41
C VAL A 5 -0.67 28.97 -20.70
N PHE A 6 -0.73 28.13 -19.66
CA PHE A 6 0.47 27.65 -18.98
C PHE A 6 1.29 26.67 -19.84
N LYS A 7 0.65 25.69 -20.49
CA LYS A 7 1.32 24.75 -21.39
C LYS A 7 2.03 25.47 -22.53
N ASP A 8 1.36 26.43 -23.16
CA ASP A 8 1.93 27.23 -24.25
C ASP A 8 3.17 28.01 -23.80
N ALA A 9 3.12 28.61 -22.61
CA ALA A 9 4.27 29.30 -22.03
C ALA A 9 5.45 28.33 -21.79
N VAL A 10 5.20 27.12 -21.27
CA VAL A 10 6.24 26.10 -21.05
C VAL A 10 6.87 25.65 -22.37
N VAL A 11 6.06 25.38 -23.39
CA VAL A 11 6.56 25.00 -24.73
C VAL A 11 7.39 26.14 -25.32
N GLY A 12 6.92 27.39 -25.20
CA GLY A 12 7.64 28.56 -25.69
C GLY A 12 9.00 28.77 -25.01
N GLU A 13 9.08 28.60 -23.69
CA GLU A 13 10.37 28.68 -22.98
C GLU A 13 11.31 27.52 -23.37
N PHE A 14 10.78 26.30 -23.54
CA PHE A 14 11.59 25.17 -24.00
C PHE A 14 12.20 25.44 -25.38
N ALA A 15 11.42 25.98 -26.33
CA ALA A 15 11.91 26.33 -27.66
C ALA A 15 13.03 27.38 -27.61
N LYS A 16 12.92 28.39 -26.74
CA LYS A 16 13.98 29.39 -26.54
C LYS A 16 15.28 28.78 -26.04
N MET A 17 15.18 27.74 -25.21
CA MET A 17 16.35 27.08 -24.62
C MET A 17 17.02 26.11 -25.57
N TYR A 18 16.25 25.36 -26.36
CA TYR A 18 16.75 24.19 -27.09
C TYR A 18 16.63 24.32 -28.62
N GLY A 19 15.98 25.36 -29.13
CA GLY A 19 15.74 25.59 -30.54
C GLY A 19 14.36 25.11 -31.02
N ASP A 20 14.18 25.14 -32.34
CA ASP A 20 12.91 24.77 -32.99
C ASP A 20 12.62 23.27 -32.86
N PHE A 21 11.33 22.92 -32.89
CA PHE A 21 10.87 21.54 -32.81
C PHE A 21 10.77 20.88 -34.19
N ASP A 22 11.30 19.67 -34.33
CA ASP A 22 11.05 18.85 -35.52
C ASP A 22 9.63 18.25 -35.52
N VAL A 23 9.06 17.98 -34.34
CA VAL A 23 7.71 17.43 -34.15
C VAL A 23 7.08 18.01 -32.88
N GLN A 24 5.87 18.53 -33.02
CA GLN A 24 4.99 18.88 -31.90
C GLN A 24 3.62 18.23 -32.15
N THR A 25 3.27 17.22 -31.37
CA THR A 25 2.02 16.47 -31.52
C THR A 25 1.52 16.00 -30.17
N GLU A 26 0.23 15.73 -30.09
CA GLU A 26 -0.40 15.10 -28.93
C GLU A 26 -0.76 13.65 -29.24
N PHE A 27 -0.74 12.81 -28.22
CA PHE A 27 -1.30 11.46 -28.30
C PHE A 27 -2.80 11.51 -28.03
N ASP A 28 -3.59 10.90 -28.90
CA ASP A 28 -5.02 10.72 -28.67
C ASP A 28 -5.32 9.32 -28.12
N SER A 29 -6.61 8.99 -27.99
CA SER A 29 -7.07 7.70 -27.47
C SER A 29 -6.60 6.49 -28.29
N ARG A 30 -6.11 6.67 -29.53
CA ARG A 30 -5.53 5.59 -30.34
C ARG A 30 -4.17 5.15 -29.82
N ALA A 31 -3.48 5.95 -29.01
CA ALA A 31 -2.22 5.54 -28.39
C ALA A 31 -2.39 4.28 -27.52
N SER A 32 -3.56 4.09 -26.90
CA SER A 32 -3.88 2.88 -26.14
C SER A 32 -4.10 1.63 -27.00
N GLN A 33 -4.10 1.73 -28.34
CA GLN A 33 -4.09 0.57 -29.24
C GLN A 33 -2.70 -0.04 -29.38
N ASP A 34 -1.64 0.71 -29.04
CA ASP A 34 -0.30 0.14 -28.92
C ASP A 34 -0.25 -0.76 -27.68
N GLN A 35 0.13 -2.02 -27.89
CA GLN A 35 0.13 -3.03 -26.84
C GLN A 35 1.04 -2.67 -25.66
N LYS A 36 2.17 -2.00 -25.90
CA LYS A 36 3.10 -1.60 -24.83
C LYS A 36 2.52 -0.47 -23.99
N ILE A 37 1.83 0.47 -24.64
CA ILE A 37 1.15 1.56 -23.95
C ILE A 37 0.00 0.99 -23.12
N ALA A 38 -0.83 0.11 -23.70
CA ALA A 38 -1.92 -0.56 -22.99
C ALA A 38 -1.42 -1.35 -21.77
N SER A 39 -0.40 -2.19 -21.95
CA SER A 39 0.17 -2.99 -20.86
C SER A 39 0.79 -2.10 -19.77
N GLY A 40 1.41 -0.98 -20.15
CA GLY A 40 1.93 -0.01 -19.19
C GLY A 40 0.82 0.60 -18.33
N TYR A 41 -0.32 0.97 -18.93
CA TYR A 41 -1.47 1.47 -18.17
C TYR A 41 -2.09 0.39 -17.26
N GLU A 42 -2.14 -0.86 -17.70
CA GLU A 42 -2.60 -1.98 -16.88
C GLU A 42 -1.67 -2.19 -15.67
N GLU A 43 -0.35 -2.18 -15.89
CA GLU A 43 0.65 -2.26 -14.84
C GLU A 43 0.50 -1.10 -13.84
N LEU A 44 0.43 0.15 -14.31
CA LEU A 44 0.30 1.34 -13.45
C LEU A 44 -0.97 1.31 -12.58
N ARG A 45 -2.03 0.63 -13.03
CA ARG A 45 -3.29 0.45 -12.29
C ARG A 45 -3.29 -0.78 -11.39
N SER A 46 -2.28 -1.63 -11.49
CA SER A 46 -2.18 -2.83 -10.69
C SER A 46 -1.93 -2.50 -9.22
N ARG A 47 -2.44 -3.38 -8.34
CA ARG A 47 -2.18 -3.30 -6.90
C ARG A 47 -0.68 -3.37 -6.58
N ASP A 48 0.05 -4.20 -7.32
CA ASP A 48 1.50 -4.42 -7.12
C ASP A 48 2.30 -3.15 -7.47
N TRP A 49 1.86 -2.40 -8.48
CA TRP A 49 2.47 -1.11 -8.80
C TRP A 49 2.09 -0.03 -7.78
N ILE A 50 0.80 0.10 -7.46
CA ILE A 50 0.28 1.16 -6.58
C ILE A 50 0.84 1.02 -5.15
N TYR A 51 0.90 -0.22 -4.63
CA TYR A 51 1.26 -0.45 -3.22
C TYR A 51 2.49 -1.33 -3.02
N GLY A 52 2.82 -2.23 -3.96
CA GLY A 52 3.98 -3.12 -3.83
C GLY A 52 5.33 -2.38 -3.87
N GLN A 53 5.34 -1.11 -4.25
CA GLN A 53 6.53 -0.25 -4.16
C GLN A 53 6.71 0.42 -2.79
N THR A 54 5.82 0.16 -1.82
CA THR A 54 5.94 0.73 -0.47
C THR A 54 7.25 0.26 0.18
N PRO A 55 8.15 1.20 0.56
CA PRO A 55 9.38 0.86 1.28
C PRO A 55 9.09 0.13 2.59
N ARG A 56 10.14 -0.41 3.22
CA ARG A 56 9.98 -1.00 4.55
C ARG A 56 9.40 0.03 5.52
N PHE A 57 8.37 -0.37 6.25
CA PHE A 57 7.82 0.40 7.35
C PHE A 57 7.55 -0.48 8.56
N THR A 58 7.48 0.17 9.72
CA THR A 58 7.12 -0.45 10.99
C THR A 58 5.79 0.09 11.46
N PHE A 59 4.89 -0.81 11.83
CA PHE A 59 3.64 -0.49 12.50
C PHE A 59 3.71 -0.96 13.94
N CYS A 60 3.56 -0.05 14.90
CA CYS A 60 3.64 -0.40 16.30
C CYS A 60 2.70 0.46 17.15
N THR A 61 1.94 -0.22 18.00
CA THR A 61 0.92 0.36 18.90
C THR A 61 1.45 0.81 20.26
N HIS A 62 2.72 0.56 20.54
CA HIS A 62 3.39 0.95 21.78
C HIS A 62 4.78 1.55 21.49
N PRO A 63 5.34 2.35 22.41
CA PRO A 63 6.74 2.76 22.35
C PRO A 63 7.67 1.55 22.50
N PHE A 64 8.81 1.56 21.82
CA PHE A 64 9.86 0.55 21.94
C PHE A 64 11.25 1.20 21.82
N GLU A 65 12.34 0.45 22.02
CA GLU A 65 13.69 1.01 22.18
C GLU A 65 14.12 1.91 21.00
N GLU A 66 13.89 1.46 19.77
CA GLU A 66 14.24 2.19 18.55
C GLU A 66 13.23 3.31 18.21
N ASP A 67 12.04 3.31 18.83
CA ASP A 67 11.03 4.35 18.67
C ASP A 67 10.27 4.62 19.99
N PRO A 68 10.80 5.52 20.84
CA PRO A 68 10.24 5.80 22.16
C PRO A 68 9.04 6.77 22.10
N ARG A 69 8.56 7.17 20.92
CA ARG A 69 7.47 8.16 20.81
C ARG A 69 6.19 7.63 21.46
N HIS A 70 5.47 8.49 22.18
CA HIS A 70 4.19 8.12 22.80
C HIS A 70 3.15 7.74 21.74
N ARG A 71 2.32 6.73 22.04
CA ARG A 71 1.26 6.24 21.16
C ARG A 71 -0.11 6.64 21.69
N PRO A 72 -1.10 6.92 20.83
CA PRO A 72 -2.47 7.17 21.27
C PRO A 72 -3.01 5.99 22.07
N GLU A 73 -3.93 6.27 23.00
CA GLU A 73 -4.68 5.22 23.69
C GLU A 73 -5.53 4.43 22.71
N LEU A 74 -5.54 3.11 22.88
CA LEU A 74 -6.26 2.17 22.03
C LEU A 74 -7.49 1.62 22.76
N PRO A 75 -8.52 1.17 22.01
CA PRO A 75 -9.73 0.61 22.62
C PRO A 75 -9.53 -0.81 23.18
N PHE A 76 -8.30 -1.32 23.19
CA PHE A 76 -7.91 -2.64 23.66
C PHE A 76 -6.50 -2.60 24.27
N ASP A 77 -6.17 -3.57 25.12
CA ASP A 77 -4.88 -3.68 25.81
C ASP A 77 -3.98 -4.73 25.14
N HIS A 78 -3.70 -4.54 23.85
CA HIS A 78 -2.84 -5.42 23.05
C HIS A 78 -1.73 -4.62 22.40
N LYS A 79 -0.49 -5.07 22.61
CA LYS A 79 0.72 -4.47 22.02
C LYS A 79 1.07 -5.20 20.73
N ILE A 80 0.65 -4.62 19.63
CA ILE A 80 0.89 -5.10 18.26
C ILE A 80 2.13 -4.42 17.69
N HIS A 81 3.00 -5.21 17.07
CA HIS A 81 4.15 -4.74 16.31
C HIS A 81 4.34 -5.62 15.07
N PHE A 82 4.32 -5.02 13.88
CA PHE A 82 4.74 -5.68 12.65
C PHE A 82 5.62 -4.80 11.77
N GLU A 83 6.44 -5.45 10.95
CA GLU A 83 7.22 -4.81 9.89
C GLU A 83 6.80 -5.40 8.55
N ALA A 84 6.67 -4.54 7.54
CA ALA A 84 6.37 -4.97 6.19
C ALA A 84 7.25 -4.24 5.18
N ARG A 85 7.59 -4.93 4.09
CA ARG A 85 8.38 -4.40 2.97
C ARG A 85 7.77 -4.89 1.66
N HIS A 86 7.54 -3.98 0.71
CA HIS A 86 6.85 -4.29 -0.54
C HIS A 86 5.47 -4.96 -0.31
N GLY A 87 4.78 -4.54 0.75
CA GLY A 87 3.50 -5.14 1.16
C GLY A 87 3.61 -6.50 1.86
N ILE A 88 4.78 -7.13 1.90
CA ILE A 88 4.97 -8.44 2.55
C ILE A 88 5.32 -8.26 4.03
N ILE A 89 4.62 -8.97 4.92
CA ILE A 89 4.90 -8.98 6.35
C ILE A 89 6.20 -9.76 6.62
N GLU A 90 7.21 -9.10 7.16
CA GLU A 90 8.50 -9.72 7.49
C GLU A 90 8.60 -10.10 8.97
N ARG A 91 7.91 -9.35 9.85
CA ARG A 91 7.83 -9.61 11.29
C ARG A 91 6.43 -9.30 11.76
N PHE A 92 5.92 -10.08 12.71
CA PHE A 92 4.64 -9.82 13.37
C PHE A 92 4.70 -10.30 14.82
N SER A 93 4.10 -9.56 15.74
CA SER A 93 3.99 -9.94 17.14
C SER A 93 2.82 -9.24 17.82
N ILE A 94 2.21 -9.94 18.77
CA ILE A 94 1.26 -9.40 19.75
C ILE A 94 1.78 -9.82 21.13
N ALA A 95 2.09 -8.86 22.00
CA ALA A 95 2.66 -9.16 23.30
C ALA A 95 1.72 -9.99 24.17
N GLU A 96 2.31 -10.81 25.05
CA GLU A 96 1.60 -11.58 26.09
C GLU A 96 0.61 -12.65 25.56
N GLN A 97 0.69 -13.00 24.27
CA GLN A 97 -0.12 -14.05 23.65
C GLN A 97 0.68 -15.33 23.45
N GLN A 98 0.47 -16.33 24.33
CA GLN A 98 1.21 -17.60 24.28
C GLN A 98 0.75 -18.56 23.16
N ASN A 99 -0.53 -18.47 22.77
CA ASN A 99 -1.12 -19.37 21.76
C ASN A 99 -1.17 -18.75 20.35
N PHE A 100 -0.57 -17.57 20.19
CA PHE A 100 -0.53 -16.89 18.90
C PHE A 100 0.63 -17.41 18.06
N ASP A 101 0.34 -17.83 16.84
CA ASP A 101 1.32 -18.31 15.87
C ASP A 101 1.57 -17.24 14.82
N GLU A 102 2.53 -16.35 15.09
CA GLU A 102 2.89 -15.25 14.18
C GLU A 102 3.36 -15.72 12.80
N ARG A 103 3.81 -16.99 12.70
CA ARG A 103 4.33 -17.56 11.46
C ARG A 103 3.25 -17.71 10.39
N GLN A 104 1.97 -17.73 10.79
CA GLN A 104 0.86 -17.72 9.85
C GLN A 104 0.72 -16.39 9.10
N LEU A 105 1.24 -15.30 9.67
CA LEU A 105 1.18 -13.96 9.08
C LEU A 105 2.48 -13.57 8.39
N ILE A 106 3.62 -14.09 8.83
CA ILE A 106 4.91 -13.82 8.18
C ILE A 106 4.90 -14.37 6.74
N ASN A 107 5.44 -13.59 5.81
CA ASN A 107 5.39 -13.79 4.35
C ASN A 107 4.01 -13.66 3.70
N SER A 108 2.95 -13.33 4.46
CA SER A 108 1.68 -12.93 3.86
C SER A 108 1.77 -11.51 3.30
N SER A 109 1.02 -11.26 2.23
CA SER A 109 0.87 -9.93 1.68
C SER A 109 -0.22 -9.19 2.46
N LEU A 110 0.11 -8.01 2.99
CA LEU A 110 -0.86 -7.06 3.56
C LEU A 110 -2.01 -6.82 2.58
N HIS A 111 -1.70 -6.85 1.28
CA HIS A 111 -2.65 -6.59 0.21
C HIS A 111 -3.70 -7.69 -0.01
N ASP A 112 -3.45 -8.88 0.52
CA ASP A 112 -4.38 -10.03 0.45
C ASP A 112 -5.20 -10.20 1.73
N ILE A 113 -4.89 -9.43 2.79
CA ILE A 113 -5.62 -9.47 4.05
C ILE A 113 -6.88 -8.59 3.95
N SER A 114 -7.97 -9.21 3.53
CA SER A 114 -9.29 -8.56 3.45
C SER A 114 -10.01 -8.47 4.78
N ASN A 115 -9.60 -9.26 5.77
CA ASN A 115 -10.15 -9.22 7.12
C ASN A 115 -9.13 -9.67 8.18
N TRP A 116 -8.62 -8.72 8.95
CA TRP A 116 -7.72 -8.96 10.07
C TRP A 116 -8.35 -9.73 11.23
N GLU A 117 -9.66 -9.62 11.48
CA GLU A 117 -10.33 -10.42 12.51
C GLU A 117 -10.17 -11.92 12.22
N THR A 118 -10.46 -12.32 10.98
CA THR A 118 -10.32 -13.71 10.55
C THR A 118 -8.87 -14.18 10.64
N GLN A 119 -7.92 -13.37 10.17
CA GLN A 119 -6.51 -13.73 10.16
C GLN A 119 -5.94 -13.87 11.56
N LEU A 120 -6.25 -12.94 12.46
CA LEU A 120 -5.80 -12.99 13.86
C LEU A 120 -6.42 -14.18 14.60
N PHE A 121 -7.69 -14.48 14.35
CA PHE A 121 -8.36 -15.64 14.93
C PHE A 121 -7.74 -16.97 14.46
N GLN A 122 -7.41 -17.07 13.16
CA GLN A 122 -6.73 -18.24 12.60
C GLN A 122 -5.31 -18.42 13.17
N ALA A 123 -4.61 -17.31 13.37
CA ALA A 123 -3.32 -17.27 14.04
C ALA A 123 -3.40 -17.56 15.55
N GLY A 124 -4.58 -17.83 16.12
CA GLY A 124 -4.73 -18.30 17.50
C GLY A 124 -5.02 -17.21 18.52
N LEU A 125 -5.30 -15.97 18.09
CA LEU A 125 -5.80 -14.94 19.00
C LEU A 125 -7.23 -15.29 19.45
N GLY A 126 -7.55 -15.02 20.73
CA GLY A 126 -8.88 -15.31 21.28
C GLY A 126 -9.99 -14.64 20.48
N ARG A 127 -11.20 -15.23 20.43
CA ARG A 127 -12.31 -14.71 19.60
C ARG A 127 -12.63 -13.24 19.88
N LYS A 128 -12.69 -12.86 21.16
CA LYS A 128 -12.98 -11.48 21.58
C LYS A 128 -11.87 -10.53 21.12
N ASP A 129 -10.63 -10.88 21.40
CA ASP A 129 -9.46 -10.07 21.05
C ASP A 129 -9.29 -9.94 19.53
N SER A 130 -9.54 -11.03 18.78
CA SER A 130 -9.54 -11.02 17.31
C SER A 130 -10.57 -10.06 16.75
N TYR A 131 -11.77 -10.02 17.34
CA TYR A 131 -12.80 -9.07 16.94
C TYR A 131 -12.39 -7.63 17.25
N GLU A 132 -11.96 -7.34 18.49
CA GLU A 132 -11.62 -5.98 18.93
C GLU A 132 -10.39 -5.43 18.18
N VAL A 133 -9.32 -6.20 18.12
CA VAL A 133 -8.07 -5.82 17.43
C VAL A 133 -8.26 -5.85 15.91
N GLY A 134 -8.83 -6.92 15.37
CA GLY A 134 -8.98 -7.11 13.94
C GLY A 134 -9.91 -6.08 13.30
N SER A 135 -11.05 -5.77 13.94
CA SER A 135 -11.95 -4.71 13.46
C SER A 135 -11.27 -3.35 13.44
N TRP A 136 -10.45 -3.05 14.44
CA TRP A 136 -9.66 -1.83 14.48
C TRP A 136 -8.60 -1.79 13.37
N MET A 137 -7.86 -2.89 13.17
CA MET A 137 -6.84 -2.98 12.11
C MET A 137 -7.44 -2.85 10.71
N ASN A 138 -8.59 -3.48 10.45
CA ASN A 138 -9.33 -3.32 9.19
C ASN A 138 -9.61 -1.85 8.85
N ARG A 139 -9.96 -1.05 9.87
CA ARG A 139 -10.26 0.37 9.70
C ARG A 139 -9.00 1.23 9.54
N ILE A 140 -7.91 0.89 10.22
CA ILE A 140 -6.68 1.71 10.22
C ILE A 140 -5.81 1.43 8.99
N LEU A 141 -5.66 0.17 8.62
CA LEU A 141 -4.85 -0.22 7.46
C LEU A 141 -5.62 -0.07 6.15
N GLY A 142 -6.96 -0.05 6.22
CA GLY A 142 -7.82 -0.13 5.05
C GLY A 142 -7.92 -1.56 4.53
N THR A 143 -8.94 -1.81 3.72
CA THR A 143 -9.10 -3.07 2.96
C THR A 143 -9.52 -2.81 1.51
N GLU A 144 -9.68 -1.54 1.12
CA GLU A 144 -10.04 -1.13 -0.23
C GLU A 144 -9.03 -1.59 -1.29
N PHE A 145 -7.75 -1.69 -0.93
CA PHE A 145 -6.71 -2.19 -1.82
C PHE A 145 -6.89 -3.67 -2.18
N THR A 146 -7.62 -4.46 -1.38
CA THR A 146 -7.88 -5.88 -1.70
C THR A 146 -8.86 -6.04 -2.87
N GLN A 147 -9.52 -4.96 -3.28
CA GLN A 147 -10.45 -4.96 -4.42
C GLN A 147 -9.75 -4.65 -5.74
N ILE A 148 -8.47 -4.25 -5.70
CA ILE A 148 -7.68 -3.90 -6.88
C ILE A 148 -6.97 -5.16 -7.38
N SER A 149 -7.06 -5.44 -8.68
CA SER A 149 -6.45 -6.63 -9.28
C SER A 149 -4.91 -6.61 -9.17
N SER A 150 -4.34 -7.77 -8.85
CA SER A 150 -2.90 -8.05 -8.98
C SER A 150 -2.68 -8.92 -10.23
N PRO A 151 -1.83 -8.50 -11.18
CA PRO A 151 -1.47 -9.31 -12.34
C PRO A 151 -0.71 -10.58 -11.97
N ALA A 152 -0.13 -10.67 -10.77
CA ALA A 152 0.58 -11.87 -10.30
C ALA A 152 -0.34 -13.06 -9.95
N THR A 153 -1.66 -12.95 -10.17
CA THR A 153 -2.65 -14.01 -9.88
C THR A 153 -3.26 -14.65 -11.15
N ILE A 154 -2.64 -14.50 -12.33
CA ILE A 154 -3.02 -15.24 -13.56
C ILE A 154 -2.00 -16.33 -13.85
#